data_AF-A0A2W4M2K0-F1
#
_entry.id   AF-A0A2W4M2K0-F1
#
_cell.length_a   1.000
_cell.length_b   1.000
_cell.length_c   1.000
_cell.angle_alpha   90.00
_cell.angle_beta   90.00
_cell.angle_gamma   90.00
#
_symmetry.space_group_name_H-M   'P 1'
#
loop_
_entity.id
_entity.type
_entity.pdbx_description
1 polymer ?
#
loop_
_entity_poly.entity_id
_entity_poly.type
_entity_poly.pdbx_seq_one_letter_code
_entity_poly.pdbx_strand_id
1 'polypeptide(L)'
;MALMRSASMVGIASKARIIPARAAPNEFAPAGSAVRCAGDNAMAAKMRDGYARRINLAALAVSVAVLGFAYYLQHVEFLDPCPWCIVQRLGFMAIGLLALVAFLHGPGRAGAQVYGVIGGLLGLAGASAAGYHLWLQSDPGRAGACVGSPVERALDALRVGELWPDFLQYDGPCTLDPWTLFGLGIPEWSFAWFATLSAMYFSVLVRPRR
;
A
#
# COMPACT_ATOMS: atom_id res chain seq x y z
N MET A 1 -87.39 -13.80 -7.73
CA MET A 1 -86.04 -13.33 -8.11
C MET A 1 -86.20 -12.15 -9.07
N ALA A 2 -85.77 -10.96 -8.62
CA ALA A 2 -85.56 -9.67 -9.31
C ALA A 2 -86.36 -9.41 -10.62
N LEU A 3 -87.47 -8.66 -10.58
CA LEU A 3 -87.56 -7.18 -10.72
C LEU A 3 -86.61 -6.62 -11.79
N MET A 4 -87.09 -6.34 -13.02
CA MET A 4 -87.78 -5.14 -13.49
C MET A 4 -86.84 -3.99 -13.92
N ARG A 5 -87.11 -3.51 -15.15
CA ARG A 5 -86.96 -2.12 -15.64
C ARG A 5 -85.55 -1.61 -15.87
N SER A 6 -85.30 -0.63 -16.72
CA SER A 6 -85.97 -0.02 -17.88
C SER A 6 -84.96 1.06 -18.33
N ALA A 7 -85.02 1.43 -19.59
CA ALA A 7 -84.21 2.47 -20.22
C ALA A 7 -84.11 3.78 -19.41
N SER A 8 -83.00 4.51 -19.58
CA SER A 8 -83.06 5.95 -19.91
C SER A 8 -81.70 6.55 -20.25
N MET A 9 -81.69 7.29 -21.36
CA MET A 9 -80.70 8.30 -21.73
C MET A 9 -80.90 9.57 -20.89
N VAL A 10 -79.81 10.18 -20.40
CA VAL A 10 -79.62 11.63 -20.12
C VAL A 10 -78.07 11.79 -20.08
N GLY A 11 -77.37 12.59 -20.87
CA GLY A 11 -77.57 13.99 -21.22
C GLY A 11 -76.74 14.88 -20.28
N ILE A 12 -76.09 15.91 -20.84
CA ILE A 12 -75.79 17.23 -20.22
C ILE A 12 -74.33 17.53 -19.80
N ALA A 13 -73.77 18.47 -20.58
CA ALA A 13 -72.97 19.65 -20.23
C ALA A 13 -71.52 19.47 -19.73
N SER A 14 -70.54 19.98 -20.50
CA SER A 14 -70.18 21.41 -20.61
C SER A 14 -69.55 21.98 -19.34
N LYS A 15 -68.21 22.09 -19.37
CA LYS A 15 -67.51 23.34 -19.10
C LYS A 15 -66.05 23.23 -19.51
N ALA A 16 -65.77 23.71 -20.71
CA ALA A 16 -64.47 24.28 -21.02
C ALA A 16 -64.26 25.48 -20.08
N ARG A 17 -63.27 25.39 -19.20
CA ARG A 17 -62.77 26.55 -18.45
C ARG A 17 -61.39 26.90 -18.99
N ILE A 18 -61.38 27.95 -19.79
CA ILE A 18 -60.21 28.75 -20.15
C ILE A 18 -59.64 29.33 -18.86
N ILE A 19 -58.36 29.10 -18.57
CA ILE A 19 -57.57 29.83 -17.57
C ILE A 19 -56.30 30.33 -18.30
N PRO A 20 -55.92 31.61 -18.12
CA PRO A 20 -55.16 32.38 -19.10
C PRO A 20 -53.66 32.06 -19.07
N ALA A 21 -53.01 32.36 -20.19
CA ALA A 21 -51.56 32.41 -20.28
C ALA A 21 -50.98 33.53 -19.39
N ARG A 22 -49.80 33.23 -18.84
CA ARG A 22 -48.69 34.13 -18.49
C ARG A 22 -48.55 34.57 -17.02
N ALA A 23 -47.70 33.84 -16.29
CA ALA A 23 -46.68 34.41 -15.42
C ALA A 23 -45.54 33.39 -15.24
N ALA A 24 -44.50 33.48 -16.06
CA ALA A 24 -43.14 33.18 -15.63
C ALA A 24 -42.49 34.57 -15.43
N PRO A 25 -41.71 34.79 -14.37
CA PRO A 25 -40.46 34.07 -14.18
C PRO A 25 -40.20 33.67 -12.72
N ASN A 26 -39.06 33.00 -12.50
CA ASN A 26 -38.26 32.98 -11.26
C ASN A 26 -38.55 32.03 -10.10
N GLU A 27 -38.63 30.72 -10.37
CA GLU A 27 -38.08 29.74 -9.42
C GLU A 27 -36.94 28.96 -10.05
N PHE A 28 -35.74 29.54 -9.94
CA PHE A 28 -34.49 28.80 -9.89
C PHE A 28 -34.51 27.93 -8.62
N ALA A 29 -35.26 26.83 -8.64
CA ALA A 29 -35.06 25.74 -7.71
C ALA A 29 -34.16 24.71 -8.41
N PRO A 30 -32.83 24.70 -8.17
CA PRO A 30 -32.04 23.57 -8.60
C PRO A 30 -32.40 22.36 -7.73
N ALA A 31 -33.34 21.56 -8.22
CA ALA A 31 -33.38 20.13 -7.98
C ALA A 31 -32.02 19.55 -8.40
N GLY A 32 -31.04 19.52 -7.50
CA GLY A 32 -29.69 19.12 -7.90
C GLY A 32 -28.61 18.98 -6.83
N SER A 33 -28.86 19.28 -5.56
CA SER A 33 -27.80 19.36 -4.53
C SER A 33 -27.73 18.21 -3.52
N ALA A 34 -28.73 17.33 -3.43
CA ALA A 34 -28.73 16.25 -2.42
C ALA A 34 -28.34 14.85 -2.96
N VAL A 35 -28.49 14.58 -4.26
CA VAL A 35 -28.22 13.24 -4.83
C VAL A 35 -26.75 13.02 -5.21
N ARG A 36 -25.93 14.09 -5.29
CA ARG A 36 -24.55 14.03 -5.81
C ARG A 36 -23.49 13.55 -4.81
N CYS A 37 -23.66 13.70 -3.50
CA CYS A 37 -22.59 13.30 -2.56
C CYS A 37 -22.49 11.78 -2.31
N ALA A 38 -23.58 11.01 -2.42
CA ALA A 38 -23.54 9.57 -2.14
C ALA A 38 -22.83 8.77 -3.25
N GLY A 39 -23.08 9.13 -4.52
CA GLY A 39 -22.46 8.50 -5.68
C GLY A 39 -20.97 8.82 -5.81
N ASP A 40 -20.59 10.08 -5.58
CA ASP A 40 -19.20 10.54 -5.62
C ASP A 40 -18.37 9.85 -4.52
N ASN A 41 -18.92 9.69 -3.32
CA ASN A 41 -18.28 9.00 -2.19
C ASN A 41 -18.09 7.50 -2.44
N ALA A 42 -19.06 6.84 -3.07
CA ALA A 42 -18.98 5.42 -3.41
C ALA A 42 -17.97 5.16 -4.53
N MET A 43 -17.93 6.02 -5.55
CA MET A 43 -16.94 5.96 -6.63
C MET A 43 -15.52 6.25 -6.12
N ALA A 44 -15.36 7.26 -5.25
CA ALA A 44 -14.08 7.58 -4.63
C ALA A 44 -13.59 6.47 -3.70
N ALA A 45 -14.48 5.82 -2.94
CA ALA A 45 -14.15 4.65 -2.12
C ALA A 45 -13.67 3.48 -3.01
N LYS A 46 -14.44 3.13 -4.04
CA LYS A 46 -14.10 2.04 -4.97
C LYS A 46 -12.77 2.28 -5.70
N MET A 47 -12.51 3.51 -6.15
CA MET A 47 -11.24 3.88 -6.79
C MET A 47 -10.06 3.78 -5.81
N ARG A 48 -10.26 4.16 -4.54
CA ARG A 48 -9.23 4.08 -3.51
C ARG A 48 -8.92 2.64 -3.10
N ASP A 49 -9.93 1.79 -2.99
CA ASP A 49 -9.77 0.37 -2.70
C ASP A 49 -8.97 -0.33 -3.83
N GLY A 50 -9.26 0.02 -5.09
CA GLY A 50 -8.48 -0.44 -6.23
C GLY A 50 -7.02 0.02 -6.20
N TYR A 51 -6.76 1.26 -5.79
CA TYR A 51 -5.40 1.80 -5.68
C TYR A 51 -4.59 1.18 -4.54
N ALA A 52 -5.17 1.06 -3.35
CA ALA A 52 -4.52 0.44 -2.20
C ALA A 52 -4.15 -1.02 -2.50
N ARG A 53 -5.06 -1.76 -3.16
CA ARG A 53 -4.81 -3.12 -3.61
C ARG A 53 -3.67 -3.21 -4.63
N ARG A 54 -3.58 -2.26 -5.58
CA ARG A 54 -2.46 -2.18 -6.53
C ARG A 54 -1.13 -1.90 -5.85
N ILE A 55 -1.10 -1.01 -4.85
CA ILE A 55 0.11 -0.73 -4.08
C ILE A 55 0.55 -1.96 -3.29
N ASN A 56 -0.37 -2.64 -2.60
CA ASN A 56 -0.02 -3.86 -1.86
C ASN A 56 0.52 -4.94 -2.80
N LEU A 57 -0.09 -5.13 -3.98
CA LEU A 57 0.44 -6.04 -4.99
C LEU A 57 1.83 -5.64 -5.49
N ALA A 58 2.04 -4.35 -5.77
CA ALA A 58 3.33 -3.85 -6.21
C ALA A 58 4.39 -4.01 -5.11
N ALA A 59 4.07 -3.70 -3.86
CA ALA A 59 4.96 -3.87 -2.71
C ALA A 59 5.32 -5.35 -2.50
N LEU A 60 4.35 -6.26 -2.60
CA LEU A 60 4.60 -7.70 -2.53
C LEU A 60 5.52 -8.15 -3.68
N ALA A 61 5.24 -7.74 -4.91
CA ALA A 61 6.04 -8.11 -6.07
C ALA A 61 7.49 -7.60 -5.95
N VAL A 62 7.67 -6.35 -5.52
CA VAL A 62 8.99 -5.75 -5.28
C VAL A 62 9.73 -6.49 -4.17
N SER A 63 9.09 -6.73 -3.02
CA SER A 63 9.72 -7.48 -1.92
C SER A 63 10.17 -8.87 -2.35
N VAL A 64 9.33 -9.61 -3.08
CA VAL A 64 9.68 -10.94 -3.58
C VAL A 64 10.81 -10.88 -4.61
N ALA A 65 10.78 -9.91 -5.53
CA ALA A 65 11.82 -9.74 -6.53
C ALA A 65 13.18 -9.38 -5.89
N VAL A 66 13.20 -8.46 -4.93
CA VAL A 66 14.42 -8.04 -4.22
C VAL A 66 14.97 -9.19 -3.37
N LEU A 67 14.12 -9.91 -2.65
CA LEU A 67 14.55 -11.08 -1.87
C LEU A 67 15.08 -12.19 -2.79
N GLY A 68 14.39 -12.49 -3.89
CA GLY A 68 14.84 -13.45 -4.88
C GLY A 68 16.19 -13.08 -5.48
N PHE A 69 16.41 -11.79 -5.76
CA PHE A 69 17.69 -11.28 -6.22
C PHE A 69 18.78 -11.40 -5.15
N ALA A 70 18.48 -11.11 -3.89
CA ALA A 70 19.41 -11.27 -2.78
C ALA A 70 19.84 -12.73 -2.58
N TYR A 71 18.91 -13.69 -2.77
CA TYR A 71 19.24 -15.13 -2.70
C TYR A 71 19.98 -15.62 -3.94
N TYR A 72 19.73 -15.04 -5.11
CA TYR A 72 20.54 -15.29 -6.30
C TYR A 72 22.01 -14.93 -6.06
N LEU A 73 22.28 -13.75 -5.49
CA LEU A 73 23.66 -13.35 -5.15
C LEU A 73 24.30 -14.30 -4.13
N GLN A 74 23.56 -14.78 -3.14
CA GLN A 74 24.10 -15.70 -2.14
C GLN A 74 24.42 -17.08 -2.73
N HIS A 75 23.53 -17.65 -3.54
CA HIS A 75 23.66 -19.04 -4.02
C HIS A 75 24.44 -19.19 -5.33
N VAL A 76 24.47 -18.13 -6.16
CA VAL A 76 25.10 -18.18 -7.49
C VAL A 76 26.43 -17.45 -7.49
N GLU A 77 26.50 -16.27 -6.87
CA GLU A 77 27.73 -15.47 -6.80
C GLU A 77 28.55 -15.79 -5.53
N PHE A 78 28.04 -16.65 -4.64
CA PHE A 78 28.68 -17.08 -3.39
C PHE A 78 29.15 -15.92 -2.50
N LEU A 79 28.35 -14.86 -2.43
CA LEU A 79 28.59 -13.73 -1.51
C LEU A 79 28.03 -14.06 -0.12
N ASP A 80 28.91 -14.02 0.88
CA ASP A 80 28.51 -14.16 2.28
C ASP A 80 27.71 -12.93 2.74
N PRO A 81 26.48 -13.11 3.26
CA PRO A 81 25.67 -11.98 3.69
C PRO A 81 26.20 -11.38 5.01
N CYS A 82 26.09 -10.06 5.12
CA CYS A 82 26.46 -9.33 6.32
C CYS A 82 25.32 -9.30 7.36
N PRO A 83 25.59 -9.10 8.67
CA PRO A 83 24.54 -9.04 9.70
C PRO A 83 23.48 -7.96 9.42
N TRP A 84 23.90 -6.79 8.94
CA TRP A 84 22.99 -5.69 8.55
C TRP A 84 22.15 -6.03 7.31
N CYS A 85 22.69 -6.84 6.40
CA CYS A 85 22.02 -7.30 5.20
C CYS A 85 20.84 -8.22 5.57
N ILE A 86 21.02 -9.07 6.60
CA ILE A 86 19.94 -9.90 7.14
C ILE A 86 18.83 -9.04 7.76
N VAL A 87 19.16 -7.99 8.53
CA VAL A 87 18.14 -7.07 9.07
C VAL A 87 17.32 -6.42 7.95
N GLN A 88 17.97 -6.05 6.84
CA GLN A 88 17.27 -5.50 5.67
C GLN A 88 16.38 -6.56 5.00
N ARG A 89 16.84 -7.82 4.87
CA ARG A 89 16.02 -8.94 4.38
C ARG A 89 14.79 -9.16 5.26
N LEU A 90 14.95 -9.15 6.58
CA LEU A 90 13.83 -9.21 7.54
C LEU A 90 12.84 -8.05 7.31
N GLY A 91 13.33 -6.84 7.04
CA GLY A 91 12.52 -5.69 6.69
C GLY A 91 11.68 -5.92 5.42
N PHE A 92 12.28 -6.40 4.33
CA PHE A 92 11.55 -6.70 3.10
C PHE A 92 10.53 -7.84 3.28
N MET A 93 10.86 -8.86 4.09
CA MET A 93 9.94 -9.92 4.45
C MET A 93 8.76 -9.40 5.27
N ALA A 94 8.99 -8.51 6.24
CA ALA A 94 7.93 -7.89 7.03
C ALA A 94 6.97 -7.04 6.16
N ILE A 95 7.52 -6.22 5.26
CA ILE A 95 6.70 -5.45 4.30
C ILE A 95 5.95 -6.38 3.34
N GLY A 96 6.61 -7.43 2.84
CA GLY A 96 5.98 -8.42 1.97
C GLY A 96 4.83 -9.16 2.65
N LEU A 97 5.01 -9.59 3.90
CA LEU A 97 3.95 -10.21 4.70
C LEU A 97 2.80 -9.23 4.95
N LEU A 98 3.10 -7.99 5.32
CA LEU A 98 2.09 -6.96 5.52
C LEU A 98 1.28 -6.75 4.24
N ALA A 99 1.95 -6.66 3.09
CA ALA A 99 1.33 -6.51 1.78
C ALA A 99 0.44 -7.72 1.42
N LEU A 100 0.89 -8.94 1.72
CA LEU A 100 0.12 -10.17 1.51
C LEU A 100 -1.14 -10.20 2.39
N VAL A 101 -1.00 -9.90 3.69
CA VAL A 101 -2.13 -9.82 4.62
C VAL A 101 -3.09 -8.71 4.20
N ALA A 102 -2.58 -7.54 3.83
CA ALA A 102 -3.41 -6.42 3.34
C ALA A 102 -4.14 -6.76 2.03
N PHE A 103 -3.54 -7.58 1.17
CA PHE A 103 -4.16 -8.06 -0.06
C PHE A 103 -5.28 -9.07 0.24
N LEU A 104 -5.05 -10.04 1.13
CA LEU A 104 -6.02 -11.07 1.51
C LEU A 104 -7.20 -10.51 2.32
N HIS A 105 -6.95 -9.57 3.22
CA HIS A 105 -7.98 -9.00 4.09
C HIS A 105 -8.98 -8.11 3.30
N GLY A 106 -8.60 -7.62 2.11
CA GLY A 106 -9.45 -6.73 1.30
C GLY A 106 -10.01 -5.53 2.10
N PRO A 107 -9.17 -4.80 2.85
CA PRO A 107 -9.64 -3.82 3.81
C PRO A 107 -10.38 -2.68 3.12
N GLY A 108 -11.56 -2.32 3.65
CA GLY A 108 -12.25 -1.10 3.24
C GLY A 108 -11.48 0.17 3.62
N ARG A 109 -12.14 1.32 3.50
CA ARG A 109 -11.53 2.67 3.66
C ARG A 109 -10.61 2.84 4.88
N ALA A 110 -10.94 2.27 6.04
CA ALA A 110 -10.16 2.41 7.27
C ALA A 110 -8.94 1.49 7.32
N GLY A 111 -9.09 0.22 6.92
CA GLY A 111 -7.97 -0.72 6.95
C GLY A 111 -6.87 -0.35 5.96
N ALA A 112 -7.21 0.18 4.77
CA ALA A 112 -6.21 0.70 3.83
C ALA A 112 -5.32 1.80 4.43
N GLN A 113 -5.85 2.62 5.34
CA GLN A 113 -5.06 3.64 6.03
C GLN A 113 -4.15 3.02 7.09
N VAL A 114 -4.64 2.04 7.85
CA VAL A 114 -3.84 1.33 8.85
C VAL A 114 -2.67 0.60 8.19
N TYR A 115 -2.92 -0.17 7.14
CA TYR A 115 -1.86 -0.83 6.39
C TYR A 115 -0.91 0.17 5.71
N GLY A 116 -1.43 1.31 5.25
CA GLY A 116 -0.62 2.41 4.73
C GLY A 116 0.35 2.98 5.77
N VAL A 117 -0.13 3.26 6.98
CA VAL A 117 0.71 3.76 8.08
C VAL A 117 1.77 2.73 8.46
N ILE A 118 1.35 1.48 8.70
CA ILE A 118 2.28 0.42 9.14
C ILE A 118 3.32 0.15 8.05
N GLY A 119 2.91 0.05 6.79
CA GLY A 119 3.81 -0.17 5.65
C GLY A 119 4.78 0.99 5.44
N GLY A 120 4.30 2.24 5.59
CA GLY A 120 5.15 3.43 5.53
C GLY A 120 6.18 3.46 6.66
N LEU A 121 5.77 3.15 7.89
CA LEU A 121 6.67 3.08 9.05
C LEU A 121 7.71 1.97 8.91
N LEU A 122 7.32 0.78 8.44
CA LEU A 122 8.26 -0.30 8.15
C LEU A 122 9.25 0.09 7.04
N GLY A 123 8.77 0.76 5.99
CA GLY A 123 9.62 1.30 4.92
C GLY A 123 10.61 2.34 5.44
N LEU A 124 10.19 3.25 6.32
CA LEU A 124 11.09 4.22 6.97
C LEU A 124 12.11 3.53 7.88
N ALA A 125 11.69 2.54 8.67
CA ALA A 125 12.59 1.78 9.52
C ALA A 125 13.66 1.06 8.67
N GLY A 126 13.27 0.40 7.57
CA GLY A 126 14.19 -0.22 6.64
C GLY A 126 15.13 0.78 5.96
N ALA A 127 14.61 1.92 5.51
CA ALA A 127 15.42 3.00 4.93
C ALA A 127 16.43 3.57 5.95
N SER A 128 16.03 3.73 7.22
CA SER A 128 16.92 4.19 8.27
C SER A 128 18.04 3.17 8.57
N ALA A 129 17.72 1.88 8.58
CA ALA A 129 18.70 0.80 8.76
C ALA A 129 19.69 0.72 7.58
N ALA A 130 19.19 0.85 6.35
CA ALA A 130 20.03 0.89 5.15
C ALA A 130 20.90 2.15 5.09
N GLY A 131 20.36 3.32 5.48
CA GLY A 131 21.13 4.55 5.60
C GLY A 131 22.23 4.46 6.67
N TYR A 132 21.94 3.82 7.80
CA TYR A 132 22.98 3.53 8.81
C TYR A 132 24.06 2.59 8.25
N HIS A 133 23.67 1.56 7.50
CA HIS A 133 24.64 0.67 6.87
C HIS A 133 25.55 1.42 5.89
N LEU A 134 24.99 2.33 5.09
CA LEU A 134 25.74 3.20 4.18
C LEU A 134 26.71 4.14 4.92
N TRP A 135 26.26 4.69 6.04
CA TRP A 135 27.12 5.49 6.91
C TRP A 135 28.29 4.65 7.49
N LEU A 136 28.04 3.38 7.79
CA LEU A 136 29.08 2.45 8.26
C LEU A 136 30.10 2.14 7.15
N GLN A 137 29.64 1.91 5.92
CA GLN A 137 30.50 1.62 4.76
C GLN A 137 31.31 2.84 4.28
N SER A 138 30.87 4.06 4.58
CA SER A 138 31.58 5.28 4.19
C SER A 138 32.98 5.43 4.81
N ASP A 139 33.25 4.71 5.90
CA ASP A 139 34.53 4.73 6.61
C ASP A 139 34.99 3.27 6.85
N PRO A 140 36.09 2.83 6.22
CA PRO A 140 36.60 1.47 6.37
C PRO A 140 36.88 1.08 7.83
N GLY A 141 37.24 2.04 8.68
CA GLY A 141 37.45 1.79 10.11
C GLY A 141 36.16 1.46 10.86
N ARG A 142 35.01 2.00 10.42
CA ARG A 142 33.69 1.73 11.01
C ARG A 142 33.09 0.44 10.49
N ALA A 143 33.23 0.17 9.20
CA ALA A 143 32.76 -1.08 8.59
C ALA A 143 33.44 -2.32 9.23
N GLY A 144 34.71 -2.20 9.65
CA GLY A 144 35.42 -3.25 10.38
C GLY A 144 34.86 -3.53 11.79
N ALA A 145 34.12 -2.59 12.38
CA ALA A 145 33.49 -2.74 13.70
C ALA A 145 32.10 -3.40 13.64
N CYS A 146 31.70 -3.94 12.48
CA CYS A 146 30.46 -4.69 12.35
C CYS A 146 30.44 -5.96 13.21
N VAL A 147 31.59 -6.62 13.31
CA VAL A 147 31.77 -7.86 14.09
C VAL A 147 31.69 -7.53 15.58
N GLY A 148 30.70 -8.07 16.28
CA GLY A 148 30.38 -7.77 17.68
C GLY A 148 29.47 -6.54 17.87
N SER A 149 28.86 -6.03 16.80
CA SER A 149 27.93 -4.90 16.89
C SER A 149 26.69 -5.24 17.75
N PRO A 150 25.98 -4.23 18.31
CA PRO A 150 24.74 -4.48 19.04
C PRO A 150 23.68 -5.24 18.23
N VAL A 151 23.69 -5.10 16.90
CA VAL A 151 22.78 -5.80 15.98
C VAL A 151 23.13 -7.27 15.88
N GLU A 152 24.40 -7.61 15.68
CA GLU A 152 24.85 -9.00 15.64
C GLU A 152 24.52 -9.72 16.95
N ARG A 153 24.82 -9.10 18.11
CA ARG A 153 24.45 -9.66 19.41
C ARG A 153 22.94 -9.84 19.58
N ALA A 154 22.12 -8.96 19.01
CA ALA A 154 20.67 -9.09 19.04
C ALA A 154 20.20 -10.24 18.14
N LEU A 155 20.80 -10.41 16.96
CA LEU A 155 20.51 -11.51 16.04
C LEU A 155 20.93 -12.87 16.64
N ASP A 156 22.11 -12.94 17.27
CA ASP A 156 22.60 -14.12 17.98
C ASP A 156 21.69 -14.47 19.16
N ALA A 157 21.29 -13.48 19.96
CA ALA A 157 20.39 -13.68 21.10
C ALA A 157 19.00 -14.18 20.66
N LEU A 158 18.52 -13.71 19.51
CA LEU A 158 17.28 -14.17 18.88
C LEU A 158 17.46 -15.48 18.09
N ARG A 159 18.68 -16.01 17.99
CA ARG A 159 19.04 -17.22 17.23
C ARG A 159 18.50 -17.21 15.79
N VAL A 160 18.52 -16.04 15.15
CA VAL A 160 17.92 -15.84 13.82
C VAL A 160 18.60 -16.72 12.78
N GLY A 161 19.93 -16.89 12.88
CA GLY A 161 20.70 -17.77 12.00
C GLY A 161 20.39 -19.27 12.20
N GLU A 162 20.02 -19.70 13.41
CA GLU A 162 19.65 -21.11 13.67
C GLU A 162 18.22 -21.44 13.24
N LEU A 163 17.33 -20.44 13.20
CA LEU A 163 15.92 -20.64 12.86
C LEU A 163 15.75 -21.11 11.41
N TRP A 164 16.54 -20.53 10.49
CA TRP A 164 16.53 -20.92 9.09
C TRP A 164 17.90 -20.68 8.43
N PRO A 165 18.88 -21.58 8.62
CA PRO A 165 20.28 -21.34 8.27
C PRO A 165 20.47 -21.01 6.79
N ASP A 166 19.81 -21.72 5.88
CA ASP A 166 19.91 -21.47 4.43
C ASP A 166 19.54 -20.03 4.03
N PHE A 167 18.67 -19.37 4.80
CA PHE A 167 18.14 -18.04 4.48
C PHE A 167 18.71 -16.91 5.35
N LEU A 168 19.06 -17.21 6.60
CA LEU A 168 19.33 -16.24 7.67
C LEU A 168 20.73 -16.34 8.27
N GLN A 169 21.56 -17.30 7.83
CA GLN A 169 22.96 -17.35 8.21
C GLN A 169 23.71 -16.11 7.68
N TYR A 170 24.62 -15.58 8.49
CA TYR A 170 25.49 -14.46 8.14
C TYR A 170 26.89 -14.72 8.69
N ASP A 171 27.89 -14.64 7.81
CA ASP A 171 29.31 -14.81 8.18
C ASP A 171 30.20 -13.77 7.46
N GLY A 172 29.60 -12.90 6.64
CA GLY A 172 30.33 -11.98 5.76
C GLY A 172 30.80 -10.69 6.45
N PRO A 173 31.97 -10.14 6.08
CA PRO A 173 32.43 -8.85 6.57
C PRO A 173 31.62 -7.69 5.94
N CYS A 174 31.31 -6.65 6.73
CA CYS A 174 30.62 -5.45 6.22
C CYS A 174 31.51 -4.50 5.38
N THR A 175 32.78 -4.84 5.16
CA THR A 175 33.82 -3.92 4.68
C THR A 175 33.97 -3.87 3.17
N LEU A 176 33.49 -4.87 2.41
CA LEU A 176 33.60 -4.88 0.96
C LEU A 176 32.42 -5.62 0.33
N ASP A 177 31.60 -4.91 -0.44
CA ASP A 177 30.67 -5.52 -1.40
C ASP A 177 31.41 -5.68 -2.74
N PRO A 178 31.66 -6.91 -3.25
CA PRO A 178 32.29 -7.09 -4.56
C PRO A 178 31.32 -6.80 -5.71
N TRP A 179 30.02 -6.62 -5.44
CA TRP A 179 28.99 -6.48 -6.45
C TRP A 179 28.41 -5.06 -6.49
N THR A 180 28.53 -4.42 -7.65
CA THR A 180 27.93 -3.12 -7.94
C THR A 180 27.10 -3.21 -9.22
N LEU A 181 25.94 -2.56 -9.21
CA LEU A 181 25.06 -2.44 -10.38
C LEU A 181 24.88 -0.96 -10.68
N PHE A 182 25.27 -0.56 -11.90
CA PHE A 182 25.34 0.86 -12.30
C PHE A 182 26.21 1.74 -11.39
N GLY A 183 27.22 1.14 -10.74
CA GLY A 183 28.09 1.83 -9.80
C GLY A 183 27.48 2.02 -8.41
N LEU A 184 26.27 1.52 -8.17
CA LEU A 184 25.66 1.47 -6.84
C LEU A 184 25.83 0.10 -6.20
N GLY A 185 26.14 0.08 -4.91
CA GLY A 185 26.25 -1.12 -4.10
C GLY A 185 24.89 -1.73 -3.73
N ILE A 186 24.91 -2.97 -3.25
CA ILE A 186 23.73 -3.67 -2.70
C ILE A 186 22.98 -2.83 -1.65
N PRO A 187 23.64 -2.20 -0.64
CA PRO A 187 22.91 -1.44 0.38
C PRO A 187 22.28 -0.16 -0.15
N GLU A 188 22.85 0.47 -1.18
CA GLU A 188 22.28 1.66 -1.83
C GLU A 188 20.99 1.31 -2.57
N TRP A 189 21.00 0.18 -3.29
CA TRP A 189 19.80 -0.35 -3.95
C TRP A 189 18.70 -0.70 -2.93
N SER A 190 19.06 -1.33 -1.82
CA SER A 190 18.12 -1.63 -0.74
C SER A 190 17.52 -0.35 -0.15
N PHE A 191 18.33 0.68 0.09
CA PHE A 191 17.86 1.99 0.55
C PHE A 191 16.85 2.60 -0.44
N ALA A 192 17.16 2.59 -1.74
CA ALA A 192 16.29 3.12 -2.79
C ALA A 192 14.93 2.40 -2.83
N TRP A 193 14.93 1.07 -2.69
CA TRP A 193 13.70 0.28 -2.63
C TRP A 193 12.87 0.57 -1.38
N PHE A 194 13.49 0.63 -0.20
CA PHE A 194 12.78 1.00 1.02
C PHE A 194 12.20 2.41 0.97
N ALA A 195 12.94 3.38 0.44
CA ALA A 195 12.46 4.74 0.24
C ALA A 195 11.28 4.79 -0.74
N THR A 196 11.36 4.04 -1.84
CA THR A 196 10.29 3.95 -2.84
C THR A 196 9.03 3.31 -2.24
N LEU A 197 9.16 2.18 -1.54
CA LEU A 197 8.04 1.51 -0.87
C LEU A 197 7.41 2.41 0.19
N SER A 198 8.23 3.10 0.98
CA SER A 198 7.77 4.07 1.98
C SER A 198 6.94 5.18 1.32
N ALA A 199 7.44 5.79 0.24
CA ALA A 199 6.74 6.82 -0.51
C ALA A 199 5.42 6.31 -1.11
N MET A 200 5.41 5.08 -1.66
CA MET A 200 4.20 4.44 -2.16
C MET A 200 3.16 4.27 -1.05
N TYR A 201 3.55 3.77 0.12
CA TYR A 201 2.64 3.65 1.25
C TYR A 201 2.13 5.01 1.74
N PHE A 202 2.99 6.02 1.85
CA PHE A 202 2.56 7.38 2.22
C PHE A 202 1.60 8.01 1.22
N SER A 203 1.75 7.72 -0.08
CA SER A 203 0.82 8.21 -1.11
C SER A 203 -0.62 7.71 -0.91
N VAL A 204 -0.81 6.56 -0.24
CA VAL A 204 -2.14 6.06 0.16
C VAL A 204 -2.78 6.95 1.23
N LEU A 205 -1.97 7.50 2.14
CA LEU A 205 -2.46 8.38 3.20
C LEU A 205 -2.83 9.77 2.69
N VAL A 206 -2.03 10.31 1.76
CA VAL A 206 -2.21 11.68 1.24
C VAL A 206 -3.47 11.82 0.40
N ARG A 207 -4.00 10.72 -0.17
CA ARG A 207 -5.23 10.76 -0.98
C ARG A 207 -6.45 11.06 -0.10
N PRO A 208 -6.98 12.30 -0.15
CA PRO A 208 -7.91 12.76 0.87
C PRO A 208 -9.24 12.02 0.83
N ARG A 209 -9.89 11.95 2.01
CA ARG A 209 -11.33 11.73 2.15
C ARG A 209 -12.06 12.93 1.54
N ARG A 210 -12.19 12.98 0.21
CA ARG A 210 -13.29 13.75 -0.40
C ARG A 210 -14.53 12.87 -0.42
#